data_AF-A0A558HQ65-F1
#
_entry.id   AF-A0A558HQ65-F1
#
_cell.length_a   1.000
_cell.length_b   1.000
_cell.length_c   1.000
_cell.angle_alpha   90.00
_cell.angle_beta   90.00
_cell.angle_gamma   90.00
#
_symmetry.space_group_name_H-M   'P 1'
#
loop_
_entity.id
_entity.type
_entity.pdbx_description
1 polymer ?
#
loop_
_entity_poly.entity_id
_entity_poly.type
_entity_poly.pdbx_seq_one_letter_code
_entity_poly.pdbx_strand_id
1 'polypeptide(L)'
;MNKVNVLRNAALKLEGIDVKLSLSLMEMALIERPNGPYIKSKINFYRKQLAQEESSYSQLHELIASGRLAVVPIGFRCFTKISLREDFGIDQPSLPFDSGFFSPQSVINILQEGRVNLRYDGETINHAVCIKTEGTGQEGNFISFEESSYDFINEKVKNHEALKNNKYLDTSRGYYTLDKDHGYVLAHYNWHSLASHERSKGIVDPEVNLKNINDILNKRLNRMNDLCHQAEQVLFVYCNTQDFSYLEIGDDRFNLEDMERLSIFLREKYGDKCVVQSINSPHQLKDILMQFVACNDIS
;
A
#
# COMPACT_ATOMS: atom_id res chain seq x y z
N MET A 1 -22.90 35.63 20.12
CA MET A 1 -22.95 34.16 20.17
C MET A 1 -22.12 33.72 21.38
N ASN A 2 -22.65 32.88 22.28
CA ASN A 2 -21.91 32.48 23.49
C ASN A 2 -20.69 31.63 23.11
N LYS A 3 -19.47 32.12 23.39
CA LYS A 3 -18.18 31.49 23.03
C LYS A 3 -18.09 30.02 23.49
N VAL A 4 -18.59 29.72 24.68
CA VAL A 4 -18.67 28.34 25.22
C VAL A 4 -19.51 27.44 24.32
N ASN A 5 -20.66 27.93 23.84
CA ASN A 5 -21.55 27.15 23.00
C ASN A 5 -20.94 26.90 21.62
N VAL A 6 -20.19 27.86 21.07
CA VAL A 6 -19.48 27.70 19.79
C VAL A 6 -18.42 26.60 19.92
N LEU A 7 -17.55 26.68 20.92
CA LEU A 7 -16.49 25.70 21.16
C LEU A 7 -17.05 24.29 21.42
N ARG A 8 -18.04 24.17 22.31
CA ARG A 8 -18.72 22.90 22.61
C ARG A 8 -19.36 22.31 21.36
N ASN A 9 -20.10 23.10 20.60
CA ASN A 9 -20.80 22.58 19.41
C ASN A 9 -19.81 22.20 18.30
N ALA A 10 -18.67 22.90 18.17
CA ALA A 10 -17.60 22.50 17.27
C ALA A 10 -16.97 21.17 17.70
N ALA A 11 -16.66 21.01 18.98
CA ALA A 11 -16.13 19.75 19.53
C ALA A 11 -17.06 18.56 19.26
N LEU A 12 -18.37 18.73 19.43
CA LEU A 12 -19.35 17.67 19.16
C LEU A 12 -19.48 17.32 17.68
N LYS A 13 -19.32 18.30 16.79
CA LYS A 13 -19.31 18.04 15.33
C LYS A 13 -18.08 17.27 14.88
N LEU A 14 -16.96 17.47 15.56
CA LEU A 14 -15.68 16.84 15.25
C LEU A 14 -15.45 15.52 15.98
N GLU A 15 -16.34 15.12 16.90
CA GLU A 15 -16.15 13.94 17.76
C GLU A 15 -15.97 12.63 16.97
N GLY A 16 -16.61 12.51 15.80
CA GLY A 16 -16.43 11.37 14.90
C GLY A 16 -15.32 11.52 13.86
N ILE A 17 -14.55 12.61 13.91
CA ILE A 17 -13.52 12.97 12.91
C ILE A 17 -12.15 13.07 13.58
N ASP A 18 -12.04 13.86 14.64
CA ASP A 18 -10.79 14.09 15.38
C ASP A 18 -11.08 14.28 16.87
N VAL A 19 -11.01 13.17 17.61
CA VAL A 19 -11.26 13.13 19.06
C VAL A 19 -10.27 14.02 19.82
N LYS A 20 -9.04 14.16 19.34
CA LYS A 20 -7.99 14.99 19.97
C LYS A 20 -8.33 16.47 19.84
N LEU A 21 -8.73 16.91 18.64
CA LEU A 21 -9.22 18.28 18.43
C LEU A 21 -10.51 18.53 19.21
N SER A 22 -11.44 17.56 19.24
CA SER A 22 -12.65 17.63 20.06
C SER A 22 -12.34 17.78 21.55
N LEU A 23 -11.33 17.07 22.06
CA LEU A 23 -10.83 17.22 23.42
C LEU A 23 -10.28 18.63 23.65
N SER A 24 -9.39 19.12 22.80
CA SER A 24 -8.81 20.46 22.93
C SER A 24 -9.90 21.56 22.92
N LEU A 25 -10.88 21.46 22.03
CA LEU A 25 -12.00 22.39 21.96
C LEU A 25 -12.89 22.34 23.22
N MET A 26 -13.11 21.14 23.76
CA MET A 26 -13.88 20.95 24.98
C MET A 26 -13.12 21.47 26.22
N GLU A 27 -11.80 21.31 26.27
CA GLU A 27 -10.93 21.90 27.30
C GLU A 27 -10.94 23.43 27.25
N MET A 28 -10.91 24.02 26.05
CA MET A 28 -11.10 25.48 25.89
C MET A 28 -12.49 25.92 26.38
N ALA A 29 -13.54 25.14 26.09
CA ALA A 29 -14.88 25.43 26.60
C ALA A 29 -14.97 25.31 28.14
N LEU A 30 -14.16 24.43 28.76
CA LEU A 30 -14.08 24.28 30.21
C LEU A 30 -13.43 25.50 30.87
N ILE A 31 -12.39 26.08 30.25
CA ILE A 31 -11.75 27.31 30.75
C ILE A 31 -12.80 28.44 30.84
N GLU A 32 -13.64 28.57 29.82
CA GLU A 32 -14.70 29.58 29.75
C GLU A 32 -15.90 29.25 30.67
N ARG A 33 -16.12 27.97 31.01
CA ARG A 33 -17.18 27.53 31.94
C ARG A 33 -16.69 26.41 32.88
N PRO A 34 -15.92 26.74 33.94
CA PRO A 34 -15.26 25.74 34.79
C PRO A 34 -16.21 24.81 35.54
N ASN A 35 -17.46 25.23 35.74
CA ASN A 35 -18.49 24.46 36.44
C ASN A 35 -19.50 23.79 35.49
N GLY A 36 -19.16 23.63 34.20
CA GLY A 36 -20.03 22.93 33.24
C GLY A 36 -19.94 21.40 33.38
N PRO A 37 -20.91 20.70 34.02
CA PRO A 37 -20.83 19.25 34.25
C PRO A 37 -20.79 18.45 32.94
N TYR A 38 -21.54 18.90 31.93
CA TYR A 38 -21.52 18.28 30.61
C TYR A 38 -20.14 18.34 29.94
N ILE A 39 -19.47 19.49 30.02
CA ILE A 39 -18.14 19.72 29.44
C ILE A 39 -17.12 18.80 30.12
N LYS A 40 -17.13 18.73 31.45
CA LYS A 40 -16.27 17.81 32.22
C LYS A 40 -16.51 16.34 31.87
N SER A 41 -17.78 15.95 31.77
CA SER A 41 -18.16 14.59 31.38
C SER A 41 -17.62 14.23 29.99
N LYS A 42 -17.78 15.13 29.01
CA LYS A 42 -17.27 14.93 27.64
C LYS A 42 -15.74 14.91 27.58
N ILE A 43 -15.04 15.76 28.33
CA ILE A 43 -13.57 15.69 28.44
C ILE A 43 -13.12 14.32 28.95
N ASN A 44 -13.75 13.82 30.02
CA ASN A 44 -13.42 12.51 30.56
C ASN A 44 -13.73 11.39 29.56
N PHE A 45 -14.83 11.51 28.81
CA PHE A 45 -15.16 10.58 27.73
C PHE A 45 -14.08 10.57 26.65
N TYR A 46 -13.67 11.73 26.11
CA TYR A 46 -12.62 11.81 25.10
C TYR A 46 -11.26 11.32 25.60
N ARG A 47 -10.89 11.64 26.84
CA ARG A 47 -9.64 11.12 27.44
C ARG A 47 -9.64 9.60 27.56
N LYS A 48 -10.77 9.02 27.99
CA LYS A 48 -10.92 7.56 28.04
C LYS A 48 -10.82 6.93 26.65
N GLN A 49 -11.46 7.54 25.66
CA GLN A 49 -11.41 7.07 24.28
C GLN A 49 -9.98 7.11 23.72
N LEU A 50 -9.25 8.21 23.91
CA LEU A 50 -7.85 8.33 23.48
C LEU A 50 -6.92 7.35 24.20
N ALA A 51 -7.12 7.13 25.51
CA ALA A 51 -6.32 6.15 26.26
C ALA A 51 -6.60 4.71 25.81
N GLN A 52 -7.85 4.38 25.46
CA GLN A 52 -8.19 3.08 24.87
C GLN A 52 -7.54 2.90 23.51
N GLU A 53 -7.60 3.93 22.66
CA GLU A 53 -6.97 3.93 21.33
C GLU A 53 -5.44 3.75 21.42
N GLU A 54 -4.78 4.44 22.35
CA GLU A 54 -3.34 4.32 22.60
C GLU A 54 -2.96 2.90 23.10
N SER A 55 -3.81 2.29 23.93
CA SER A 55 -3.66 0.89 24.35
C SER A 55 -3.78 -0.07 23.16
N SER A 56 -4.81 0.10 22.32
CA SER A 56 -5.01 -0.75 21.14
C SER A 56 -3.88 -0.61 20.12
N TYR A 57 -3.30 0.58 19.93
CA TYR A 57 -2.12 0.75 19.09
C TYR A 57 -0.88 0.08 19.66
N SER A 58 -0.69 0.14 20.97
CA SER A 58 0.42 -0.57 21.63
C SER A 58 0.32 -2.09 21.43
N GLN A 59 -0.90 -2.63 21.57
CA GLN A 59 -1.18 -4.05 21.31
C GLN A 59 -0.97 -4.42 19.84
N LEU A 60 -1.44 -3.60 18.90
CA LEU A 60 -1.20 -3.81 17.47
C LEU A 60 0.31 -3.85 17.16
N HIS A 61 1.07 -2.90 17.72
CA HIS A 61 2.51 -2.85 17.55
C HIS A 61 3.16 -4.12 18.11
N GLU A 62 2.73 -4.63 19.27
CA GLU A 62 3.21 -5.88 19.84
C GLU A 62 2.87 -7.09 18.95
N LEU A 63 1.64 -7.20 18.43
CA LEU A 63 1.23 -8.28 17.53
C LEU A 63 2.11 -8.36 16.28
N ILE A 64 2.42 -7.21 15.68
CA ILE A 64 3.28 -7.15 14.48
C ILE A 64 4.75 -7.38 14.85
N ALA A 65 5.25 -6.76 15.92
CA ALA A 65 6.65 -6.86 16.33
C ALA A 65 7.03 -8.27 16.82
N SER A 66 6.11 -8.98 17.47
CA SER A 66 6.29 -10.37 17.88
C SER A 66 6.15 -11.36 16.72
N GLY A 67 5.71 -10.90 15.54
CA GLY A 67 5.45 -11.74 14.37
C GLY A 67 4.14 -12.52 14.46
N ARG A 68 3.30 -12.31 15.47
CA ARG A 68 1.99 -12.97 15.60
C ARG A 68 1.02 -12.54 14.49
N LEU A 69 1.08 -11.28 14.08
CA LEU A 69 0.34 -10.75 12.94
C LEU A 69 1.30 -10.34 11.81
N ALA A 70 1.17 -11.01 10.66
CA ALA A 70 1.83 -10.60 9.43
C ALA A 70 0.89 -9.72 8.59
N VAL A 71 1.30 -8.48 8.28
CA VAL A 71 0.57 -7.61 7.34
C VAL A 71 1.32 -7.59 6.01
N VAL A 72 0.71 -8.07 4.93
CA VAL A 72 1.36 -8.14 3.61
C VAL A 72 0.66 -7.17 2.66
N PRO A 73 1.30 -6.04 2.30
CA PRO A 73 0.77 -5.15 1.29
C PRO A 73 0.83 -5.83 -0.08
N ILE A 74 -0.27 -5.76 -0.82
CA ILE A 74 -0.39 -6.18 -2.22
C ILE A 74 -1.18 -5.14 -3.00
N GLY A 75 -1.23 -5.28 -4.33
CA GLY A 75 -2.01 -4.38 -5.18
C GLY A 75 -1.20 -3.21 -5.72
N PHE A 76 -1.71 -2.00 -5.52
CA PHE A 76 -1.27 -0.80 -6.23
C PHE A 76 -0.54 0.14 -5.28
N ARG A 77 0.79 0.21 -5.45
CA ARG A 77 1.69 1.13 -4.71
C ARG A 77 1.66 0.92 -3.18
N CYS A 78 2.73 1.37 -2.51
CA CYS A 78 3.04 1.09 -1.10
C CYS A 78 2.14 1.77 -0.04
N PHE A 79 0.87 2.10 -0.33
CA PHE A 79 0.02 2.86 0.58
C PHE A 79 -0.16 2.20 1.95
N THR A 80 -0.40 0.89 1.98
CA THR A 80 -0.50 0.12 3.23
C THR A 80 0.75 0.30 4.10
N LYS A 81 1.94 0.22 3.50
CA LYS A 81 3.21 0.38 4.23
C LYS A 81 3.41 1.81 4.72
N ILE A 82 3.04 2.79 3.90
CA ILE A 82 3.07 4.21 4.28
C ILE A 82 2.15 4.44 5.48
N SER A 83 0.92 3.93 5.45
CA SER A 83 -0.03 4.02 6.56
C SER A 83 0.47 3.31 7.81
N LEU A 84 1.02 2.09 7.71
CA LEU A 84 1.62 1.40 8.86
C LEU A 84 2.66 2.29 9.58
N ARG A 85 3.52 2.97 8.82
CA ARG A 85 4.54 3.85 9.38
C ARG A 85 3.96 5.16 9.91
N GLU A 86 3.14 5.85 9.11
CA GLU A 86 2.70 7.22 9.39
C GLU A 86 1.56 7.27 10.40
N ASP A 87 0.63 6.31 10.35
CA ASP A 87 -0.56 6.29 11.20
C ASP A 87 -0.35 5.45 12.48
N PHE A 88 0.51 4.42 12.43
CA PHE A 88 0.72 3.49 13.56
C PHE A 88 2.16 3.46 14.09
N GLY A 89 3.11 4.14 13.44
CA GLY A 89 4.52 4.13 13.86
C GLY A 89 5.21 2.78 13.64
N ILE A 90 4.68 1.93 12.76
CA ILE A 90 5.17 0.56 12.52
C ILE A 90 6.07 0.54 11.29
N ASP A 91 7.37 0.36 11.52
CA ASP A 91 8.36 0.21 10.45
C ASP A 91 8.48 -1.25 9.99
N GLN A 92 7.84 -1.57 8.86
CA GLN A 92 7.93 -2.88 8.25
C GLN A 92 9.08 -2.98 7.22
N PRO A 93 9.87 -4.07 7.19
CA PRO A 93 10.80 -4.32 6.09
C PRO A 93 10.07 -4.39 4.76
N SER A 94 10.73 -3.97 3.66
CA SER A 94 10.08 -4.01 2.35
C SER A 94 9.71 -5.43 1.92
N LEU A 95 8.52 -5.57 1.36
CA LEU A 95 7.94 -6.82 0.85
C LEU A 95 7.92 -6.79 -0.70
N PRO A 96 7.71 -7.95 -1.39
CA PRO A 96 7.94 -8.03 -2.83
C PRO A 96 6.97 -7.18 -3.64
N PHE A 97 5.75 -6.94 -3.12
CA PHE A 97 4.69 -6.21 -3.81
C PHE A 97 4.64 -4.71 -3.45
N ASP A 98 5.65 -4.19 -2.73
CA ASP A 98 5.69 -2.78 -2.28
C ASP A 98 5.77 -1.77 -3.43
N SER A 99 6.22 -2.16 -4.62
CA SER A 99 6.63 -1.20 -5.66
C SER A 99 6.25 -1.68 -7.05
N GLY A 100 4.96 -1.55 -7.37
CA GLY A 100 4.44 -1.93 -8.66
C GLY A 100 2.92 -1.88 -8.72
N PHE A 101 2.42 -2.52 -9.77
CA PHE A 101 1.02 -2.72 -10.08
C PHE A 101 0.82 -4.23 -10.19
N PHE A 102 0.18 -4.80 -9.18
CA PHE A 102 -0.04 -6.24 -9.07
C PHE A 102 -1.54 -6.50 -8.99
N SER A 103 -2.13 -7.04 -10.06
CA SER A 103 -3.49 -7.58 -9.99
C SER A 103 -3.55 -8.77 -9.03
N PRO A 104 -4.73 -9.14 -8.50
CA PRO A 104 -4.88 -10.36 -7.68
C PRO A 104 -4.32 -11.60 -8.39
N GLN A 105 -4.58 -11.73 -9.68
CA GLN A 105 -4.05 -12.82 -10.50
C GLN A 105 -2.52 -12.81 -10.58
N SER A 106 -1.89 -11.64 -10.73
CA SER A 106 -0.42 -11.56 -10.77
C SER A 106 0.23 -11.94 -9.44
N VAL A 107 -0.41 -11.61 -8.31
CA VAL A 107 0.03 -12.05 -6.98
C VAL A 107 0.00 -13.57 -6.89
N ILE A 108 -1.09 -14.20 -7.35
CA ILE A 108 -1.20 -15.67 -7.43
C ILE A 108 -0.05 -16.23 -8.27
N ASN A 109 0.15 -15.72 -9.49
CA ASN A 109 1.17 -16.20 -10.42
C ASN A 109 2.58 -16.17 -9.80
N ILE A 110 2.97 -15.04 -9.18
CA ILE A 110 4.28 -14.87 -8.52
C ILE A 110 4.43 -15.85 -7.35
N LEU A 111 3.38 -16.02 -6.55
CA LEU A 111 3.42 -16.92 -5.39
C LEU A 111 3.38 -18.41 -5.78
N GLN A 112 2.81 -18.75 -6.93
CA GLN A 112 2.81 -20.10 -7.49
C GLN A 112 4.20 -20.48 -8.00
N GLU A 113 4.83 -19.62 -8.79
CA GLU A 113 6.20 -19.83 -9.29
C GLU A 113 7.23 -19.79 -8.13
N GLY A 114 6.95 -19.00 -7.08
CA GLY A 114 7.78 -18.91 -5.88
C GLY A 114 9.08 -18.13 -6.09
N ARG A 115 9.26 -17.51 -7.26
CA ARG A 115 10.39 -16.63 -7.59
C ARG A 115 9.98 -15.61 -8.65
N VAL A 116 10.66 -14.48 -8.65
CA VAL A 116 10.63 -13.49 -9.72
C VAL A 116 11.86 -13.69 -10.62
N ASN A 117 11.65 -13.67 -11.93
CA ASN A 117 12.69 -14.01 -12.89
C ASN A 117 12.60 -13.14 -14.16
N LEU A 118 13.03 -11.90 -14.05
CA LEU A 118 13.18 -10.95 -15.15
C LEU A 118 14.44 -11.26 -15.97
N ARG A 119 14.54 -12.44 -16.59
CA ARG A 119 15.80 -12.91 -17.18
C ARG A 119 16.37 -11.94 -18.23
N TYR A 120 17.69 -11.85 -18.16
CA TYR A 120 18.61 -11.30 -19.14
C TYR A 120 19.82 -12.25 -19.20
N ASP A 121 19.58 -13.53 -19.50
CA ASP A 121 20.64 -14.56 -19.60
C ASP A 121 20.92 -15.00 -21.04
N GLY A 122 20.55 -14.17 -22.02
CA GLY A 122 20.85 -14.41 -23.44
C GLY A 122 19.97 -15.48 -24.10
N GLU A 123 19.09 -16.16 -23.37
CA GLU A 123 18.25 -17.24 -23.92
C GLU A 123 16.76 -16.86 -24.05
N THR A 124 16.24 -15.91 -23.26
CA THR A 124 14.90 -15.31 -23.48
C THR A 124 14.67 -14.06 -22.62
N ILE A 125 14.18 -12.97 -23.22
CA ILE A 125 13.81 -11.73 -22.52
C ILE A 125 12.34 -11.83 -22.13
N ASN A 126 12.04 -12.02 -20.84
CA ASN A 126 10.65 -12.09 -20.33
C ASN A 126 10.17 -10.75 -19.73
N HIS A 127 10.98 -9.68 -19.89
CA HIS A 127 10.60 -8.35 -19.44
C HIS A 127 10.54 -7.37 -20.62
N ALA A 128 9.75 -6.31 -20.47
CA ALA A 128 9.78 -5.18 -21.38
C ALA A 128 9.70 -3.88 -20.56
N VAL A 129 10.14 -2.76 -21.12
CA VAL A 129 9.69 -1.46 -20.61
C VAL A 129 8.35 -1.12 -21.22
N CYS A 130 7.51 -0.40 -20.50
CA CYS A 130 6.17 -0.06 -20.97
C CYS A 130 5.83 1.41 -20.78
N ILE A 131 4.83 1.83 -21.55
CA ILE A 131 4.22 3.15 -21.49
C ILE A 131 2.88 3.00 -20.77
N LYS A 132 2.68 3.82 -19.76
CA LYS A 132 1.46 3.84 -18.96
C LYS A 132 0.41 4.73 -19.60
N THR A 133 -0.85 4.30 -19.62
CA THR A 133 -2.01 5.15 -19.90
C THR A 133 -3.05 4.95 -18.80
N GLU A 134 -3.74 6.02 -18.39
CA GLU A 134 -4.86 5.95 -17.45
C GLU A 134 -6.09 6.55 -18.14
N GLY A 135 -7.28 6.03 -17.84
CA GLY A 135 -8.51 6.54 -18.42
C GLY A 135 -9.77 5.98 -17.76
N THR A 136 -10.92 6.33 -18.34
CA THR A 136 -12.24 5.82 -17.94
C THR A 136 -12.87 5.13 -19.15
N GLY A 137 -13.17 3.85 -19.01
CA GLY A 137 -13.86 3.04 -20.00
C GLY A 137 -15.31 2.74 -19.61
N GLN A 138 -15.97 1.88 -20.37
CA GLN A 138 -17.38 1.50 -20.12
C GLN A 138 -17.59 0.77 -18.78
N GLU A 139 -16.57 0.04 -18.32
CA GLU A 139 -16.62 -0.79 -17.12
C GLU A 139 -15.89 -0.15 -15.92
N GLY A 140 -15.61 1.15 -15.98
CA GLY A 140 -14.93 1.89 -14.91
C GLY A 140 -13.54 2.41 -15.31
N ASN A 141 -12.80 2.90 -14.32
CA ASN A 141 -11.47 3.47 -14.51
C ASN A 141 -10.44 2.36 -14.76
N PHE A 142 -9.40 2.71 -15.52
CA PHE A 142 -8.36 1.77 -15.89
C PHE A 142 -6.98 2.38 -15.90
N ILE A 143 -6.03 1.45 -15.86
CA ILE A 143 -4.63 1.71 -16.10
C ILE A 143 -4.09 0.63 -17.04
N SER A 144 -3.52 1.07 -18.15
CA SER A 144 -2.95 0.20 -19.17
C SER A 144 -1.45 0.41 -19.31
N PHE A 145 -0.76 -0.66 -19.66
CA PHE A 145 0.68 -0.68 -19.91
C PHE A 145 0.95 -1.34 -21.25
N GLU A 146 1.37 -0.52 -22.21
CA GLU A 146 1.74 -0.97 -23.55
C GLU A 146 3.25 -1.12 -23.65
N GLU A 147 3.70 -2.21 -24.24
CA GLU A 147 5.13 -2.45 -24.44
C GLU A 147 5.82 -1.37 -25.26
N SER A 148 7.07 -1.15 -24.94
CA SER A 148 7.92 -0.20 -25.61
C SER A 148 9.39 -0.63 -25.55
N SER A 149 10.27 0.27 -25.98
CA SER A 149 11.72 0.09 -25.93
C SER A 149 12.36 1.21 -25.15
N TYR A 150 13.53 0.92 -24.56
CA TYR A 150 14.35 1.92 -23.90
C TYR A 150 14.66 3.08 -24.84
N ASP A 151 15.04 2.80 -26.09
CA ASP A 151 15.35 3.83 -27.09
C ASP A 151 14.17 4.76 -27.37
N PHE A 152 12.98 4.20 -27.56
CA PHE A 152 11.78 5.01 -27.80
C PHE A 152 11.45 5.89 -26.60
N ILE A 153 11.44 5.31 -25.39
CA ILE A 153 11.18 6.07 -24.17
C ILE A 153 12.24 7.17 -24.01
N ASN A 154 13.51 6.85 -24.19
CA ASN A 154 14.64 7.78 -24.07
C ASN A 154 14.53 8.92 -25.09
N GLU A 155 14.05 8.66 -26.30
CA GLU A 155 13.78 9.70 -27.30
C GLU A 155 12.65 10.63 -26.84
N LYS A 156 11.52 10.07 -26.37
CA LYS A 156 10.36 10.87 -25.95
C LYS A 156 10.65 11.75 -24.74
N VAL A 157 11.41 11.27 -23.77
CA VAL A 157 11.72 12.02 -22.55
C VAL A 157 12.78 13.10 -22.73
N LYS A 158 13.50 13.14 -23.86
CA LYS A 158 14.35 14.30 -24.23
C LYS A 158 13.54 15.58 -24.38
N ASN A 159 12.26 15.47 -24.75
CA ASN A 159 11.36 16.60 -24.74
C ASN A 159 10.84 16.83 -23.30
N HIS A 160 11.28 17.89 -22.63
CA HIS A 160 10.95 18.20 -21.24
C HIS A 160 9.44 18.26 -20.94
N GLU A 161 8.59 18.49 -21.95
CA GLU A 161 7.15 18.46 -21.80
C GLU A 161 6.61 17.04 -21.53
N ALA A 162 7.24 16.01 -22.11
CA ALA A 162 6.88 14.60 -21.91
C ALA A 162 7.17 14.10 -20.48
N LEU A 163 8.08 14.76 -19.76
CA LEU A 163 8.41 14.44 -18.37
C LEU A 163 7.33 14.86 -17.35
N LYS A 164 6.37 15.69 -17.77
CA LYS A 164 5.32 16.20 -16.86
C LYS A 164 4.21 15.18 -16.59
N ASN A 165 3.98 14.23 -17.50
CA ASN A 165 2.77 13.40 -17.47
C ASN A 165 2.99 11.95 -16.98
N ASN A 166 4.16 11.62 -16.40
CA ASN A 166 4.53 10.30 -15.83
C ASN A 166 4.14 9.07 -16.68
N LYS A 167 3.99 9.27 -17.99
CA LYS A 167 3.55 8.28 -18.99
C LYS A 167 4.67 7.30 -19.30
N TYR A 168 5.85 7.84 -19.51
CA TYR A 168 7.05 7.13 -19.96
C TYR A 168 7.95 6.68 -18.80
N LEU A 169 7.97 7.47 -17.73
CA LEU A 169 8.72 7.21 -16.51
C LEU A 169 7.82 7.47 -15.32
N ASP A 170 8.04 6.75 -14.22
CA ASP A 170 7.39 7.05 -12.95
C ASP A 170 7.82 8.41 -12.37
N THR A 171 7.19 8.81 -11.27
CA THR A 171 7.47 10.09 -10.58
C THR A 171 8.91 10.21 -10.07
N SER A 172 9.60 9.08 -9.88
CA SER A 172 11.00 9.00 -9.47
C SER A 172 11.97 8.82 -10.65
N ARG A 173 11.48 8.93 -11.89
CA ARG A 173 12.24 8.74 -13.13
C ARG A 173 12.73 7.31 -13.36
N GLY A 174 12.03 6.32 -12.80
CA GLY A 174 12.19 4.92 -13.16
C GLY A 174 11.37 4.56 -14.40
N TYR A 175 11.85 3.61 -15.20
CA TYR A 175 11.04 2.95 -16.22
C TYR A 175 9.98 2.06 -15.56
N TYR A 176 8.78 2.04 -16.11
CA TYR A 176 7.83 0.96 -15.81
C TYR A 176 8.35 -0.32 -16.48
N THR A 177 8.59 -1.35 -15.67
CA THR A 177 9.17 -2.63 -16.14
C THR A 177 8.11 -3.72 -16.03
N LEU A 178 7.70 -4.24 -17.16
CA LEU A 178 6.65 -5.24 -17.32
C LEU A 178 7.23 -6.65 -17.29
N ASP A 179 6.58 -7.55 -16.56
CA ASP A 179 6.71 -9.01 -16.68
C ASP A 179 5.38 -9.55 -17.23
N LYS A 180 5.39 -9.98 -18.50
CA LYS A 180 4.16 -10.41 -19.18
C LYS A 180 3.65 -11.72 -18.66
N ASP A 181 4.55 -12.68 -18.47
CA ASP A 181 4.22 -14.05 -18.11
C ASP A 181 3.42 -14.10 -16.81
N HIS A 182 3.73 -13.20 -15.88
CA HIS A 182 3.07 -13.11 -14.59
C HIS A 182 2.07 -11.95 -14.49
N GLY A 183 1.98 -11.08 -15.50
CA GLY A 183 0.97 -10.02 -15.58
C GLY A 183 1.13 -8.90 -14.54
N TYR A 184 2.35 -8.46 -14.26
CA TYR A 184 2.60 -7.35 -13.34
C TYR A 184 3.57 -6.30 -13.90
N VAL A 185 3.50 -5.09 -13.34
CA VAL A 185 4.41 -3.99 -13.69
C VAL A 185 5.13 -3.48 -12.46
N LEU A 186 6.44 -3.38 -12.55
CA LEU A 186 7.31 -2.82 -11.53
C LEU A 186 7.53 -1.33 -11.75
N ALA A 187 7.56 -0.59 -10.64
CA ALA A 187 7.96 0.82 -10.59
C ALA A 187 9.10 0.98 -9.57
N HIS A 188 9.93 2.01 -9.70
CA HIS A 188 11.00 2.33 -8.73
C HIS A 188 12.14 1.31 -8.63
N TYR A 189 12.51 0.71 -9.77
CA TYR A 189 13.43 -0.42 -9.80
C TYR A 189 14.44 -0.34 -10.95
N ASN A 190 13.99 0.08 -12.12
CA ASN A 190 14.79 0.23 -13.33
C ASN A 190 14.92 1.73 -13.63
N TRP A 191 16.13 2.28 -13.55
CA TRP A 191 16.34 3.73 -13.47
C TRP A 191 16.78 4.35 -14.80
N HIS A 192 16.13 5.44 -15.20
CA HIS A 192 16.63 6.29 -16.30
C HIS A 192 17.81 7.14 -15.83
N SER A 193 18.64 7.60 -16.76
CA SER A 193 19.73 8.57 -16.52
C SER A 193 19.31 9.92 -15.92
N LEU A 194 18.00 10.20 -15.83
CA LEU A 194 17.43 11.42 -15.25
C LEU A 194 17.08 11.22 -13.75
N ALA A 195 17.15 9.99 -13.24
CA ALA A 195 16.95 9.72 -11.82
C ALA A 195 18.10 10.31 -11.00
N SER A 196 17.79 10.83 -9.81
CA SER A 196 18.82 11.34 -8.90
C SER A 196 19.73 10.21 -8.42
N HIS A 197 20.97 10.55 -8.06
CA HIS A 197 21.92 9.58 -7.52
C HIS A 197 21.38 8.88 -6.26
N GLU A 198 20.61 9.57 -5.42
CA GLU A 198 19.97 8.98 -4.24
C GLU A 198 18.98 7.86 -4.60
N ARG A 199 18.20 8.06 -5.67
CA ARG A 199 17.19 7.09 -6.15
C ARG A 199 17.84 5.91 -6.85
N SER A 200 18.72 6.19 -7.82
CA SER A 200 19.35 5.17 -8.66
C SER A 200 20.57 4.52 -8.02
N LYS A 201 21.11 5.09 -6.93
CA LYS A 201 22.44 4.77 -6.37
C LYS A 201 23.55 4.88 -7.43
N GLY A 202 23.34 5.71 -8.45
CA GLY A 202 24.23 5.85 -9.60
C GLY A 202 24.13 4.72 -10.64
N ILE A 203 23.21 3.76 -10.48
CA ILE A 203 23.02 2.65 -11.41
C ILE A 203 21.88 2.99 -12.38
N VAL A 204 22.22 3.22 -13.65
CA VAL A 204 21.26 3.58 -14.71
C VAL A 204 21.33 2.63 -15.91
N ASP A 205 22.21 1.63 -15.84
CA ASP A 205 22.30 0.55 -16.82
C ASP A 205 21.11 -0.40 -16.62
N PRO A 206 20.24 -0.59 -17.64
CA PRO A 206 19.13 -1.51 -17.58
C PRO A 206 19.50 -2.94 -17.17
N GLU A 207 20.58 -3.50 -17.70
CA GLU A 207 20.95 -4.90 -17.43
C GLU A 207 21.30 -5.09 -15.95
N VAL A 208 22.10 -4.17 -15.41
CA VAL A 208 22.48 -4.16 -14.00
C VAL A 208 21.26 -3.93 -13.11
N ASN A 209 20.35 -3.02 -13.51
CA ASN A 209 19.10 -2.80 -12.81
C ASN A 209 18.27 -4.09 -12.74
N LEU A 210 18.02 -4.77 -13.86
CA LEU A 210 17.21 -5.98 -13.92
C LEU A 210 17.76 -7.12 -13.06
N LYS A 211 19.08 -7.32 -13.08
CA LYS A 211 19.74 -8.28 -12.17
C LYS A 211 19.49 -7.93 -10.70
N ASN A 212 19.68 -6.66 -10.33
CA ASN A 212 19.43 -6.19 -8.97
C ASN A 212 17.97 -6.34 -8.55
N ILE A 213 17.03 -6.14 -9.49
CA ILE A 213 15.59 -6.32 -9.25
C ILE A 213 15.30 -7.77 -8.88
N ASN A 214 15.81 -8.74 -9.66
CA ASN A 214 15.64 -10.16 -9.37
C ASN A 214 16.17 -10.52 -7.98
N ASP A 215 17.39 -10.10 -7.64
CA ASP A 215 18.00 -10.38 -6.35
C ASP A 215 17.18 -9.79 -5.19
N ILE A 216 16.72 -8.54 -5.33
CA ILE A 216 15.95 -7.84 -4.31
C ILE A 216 14.56 -8.46 -4.14
N LEU A 217 13.82 -8.69 -5.24
CA LEU A 217 12.46 -9.21 -5.16
C LEU A 217 12.43 -10.63 -4.63
N ASN A 218 13.34 -11.51 -5.05
CA ASN A 218 13.43 -12.87 -4.52
C ASN A 218 13.79 -12.89 -3.03
N LYS A 219 14.72 -12.02 -2.58
CA LYS A 219 15.01 -11.87 -1.15
C LYS A 219 13.79 -11.41 -0.35
N ARG A 220 13.00 -10.48 -0.91
CA ARG A 220 11.77 -9.98 -0.25
C ARG A 220 10.67 -11.04 -0.26
N LEU A 221 10.55 -11.82 -1.33
CA LEU A 221 9.60 -12.92 -1.45
C LEU A 221 9.88 -14.01 -0.41
N ASN A 222 11.15 -14.40 -0.23
CA ASN A 222 11.55 -15.33 0.83
C ASN A 222 11.19 -14.80 2.21
N ARG A 223 11.53 -13.54 2.50
CA ARG A 223 11.16 -12.90 3.79
C ARG A 223 9.66 -12.91 4.03
N MET A 224 8.87 -12.57 3.01
CA MET A 224 7.41 -12.57 3.11
C MET A 224 6.89 -13.99 3.36
N ASN A 225 7.41 -14.99 2.65
CA ASN A 225 7.04 -16.39 2.88
C ASN A 225 7.36 -16.79 4.33
N ASP A 226 8.56 -16.50 4.84
CA ASP A 226 8.94 -16.80 6.22
C ASP A 226 7.97 -16.15 7.22
N LEU A 227 7.66 -14.87 7.00
CA LEU A 227 6.71 -14.10 7.83
C LEU A 227 5.32 -14.75 7.83
N CYS A 228 4.80 -15.12 6.66
CA CYS A 228 3.48 -15.75 6.54
C CYS A 228 3.45 -17.14 7.19
N HIS A 229 4.51 -17.94 7.10
CA HIS A 229 4.55 -19.27 7.72
C HIS A 229 4.61 -19.19 9.24
N GLN A 230 5.37 -18.24 9.78
CA GLN A 230 5.58 -18.11 11.23
C GLN A 230 4.42 -17.44 11.97
N ALA A 231 3.68 -16.53 11.32
CA ALA A 231 2.63 -15.78 11.97
C ALA A 231 1.42 -16.63 12.38
N GLU A 232 0.76 -16.25 13.47
CA GLU A 232 -0.52 -16.84 13.90
C GLU A 232 -1.65 -16.40 12.98
N GLN A 233 -1.60 -15.15 12.51
CA GLN A 233 -2.56 -14.54 11.60
C GLN A 233 -1.85 -13.78 10.48
N VAL A 234 -2.39 -13.84 9.26
CA VAL A 234 -1.81 -13.17 8.10
C VAL A 234 -2.89 -12.34 7.41
N LEU A 235 -2.66 -11.05 7.31
CA LEU A 235 -3.53 -10.10 6.63
C LEU A 235 -2.85 -9.64 5.33
N PHE A 236 -3.37 -10.09 4.20
CA PHE A 236 -3.05 -9.51 2.89
C PHE A 236 -3.93 -8.30 2.64
N VAL A 237 -3.33 -7.12 2.47
CA VAL A 237 -4.05 -5.87 2.24
C VAL A 237 -3.89 -5.47 0.78
N TYR A 238 -4.95 -5.62 0.00
CA TYR A 238 -5.03 -5.12 -1.36
C TYR A 238 -5.50 -3.67 -1.34
N CYS A 239 -4.60 -2.75 -1.67
CA CYS A 239 -4.91 -1.32 -1.67
C CYS A 239 -5.04 -0.80 -3.10
N ASN A 240 -6.19 -0.20 -3.40
CA ASN A 240 -6.47 0.47 -4.67
C ASN A 240 -7.07 1.86 -4.41
N THR A 241 -6.22 2.80 -4.01
CA THR A 241 -6.65 4.20 -3.72
C THR A 241 -7.01 5.01 -4.96
N GLN A 242 -6.65 4.51 -6.14
CA GLN A 242 -6.90 5.18 -7.43
C GLN A 242 -8.20 4.71 -8.10
N ASP A 243 -8.94 3.79 -7.45
CA ASP A 243 -10.26 3.33 -7.90
C ASP A 243 -10.26 2.78 -9.34
N PHE A 244 -9.19 2.03 -9.69
CA PHE A 244 -9.12 1.31 -10.97
C PHE A 244 -9.89 -0.01 -10.88
N SER A 245 -10.75 -0.29 -11.85
CA SER A 245 -11.47 -1.57 -11.93
C SER A 245 -10.65 -2.65 -12.66
N TYR A 246 -9.75 -2.25 -13.56
CA TYR A 246 -8.92 -3.17 -14.35
C TYR A 246 -7.50 -2.64 -14.61
N LEU A 247 -6.57 -3.58 -14.70
CA LEU A 247 -5.21 -3.41 -15.19
C LEU A 247 -5.11 -4.05 -16.57
N GLU A 248 -4.59 -3.33 -17.55
CA GLU A 248 -4.36 -3.85 -18.90
C GLU A 248 -2.85 -3.93 -19.18
N ILE A 249 -2.43 -5.04 -19.74
CA ILE A 249 -1.04 -5.29 -20.16
C ILE A 249 -1.10 -5.89 -21.56
N GLY A 250 -0.71 -5.11 -22.56
CA GLY A 250 -0.93 -5.51 -23.96
C GLY A 250 -2.42 -5.78 -24.22
N ASP A 251 -2.73 -6.98 -24.69
CA ASP A 251 -4.10 -7.43 -24.95
C ASP A 251 -4.77 -8.09 -23.73
N ASP A 252 -4.02 -8.32 -22.65
CA ASP A 252 -4.53 -8.96 -21.44
C ASP A 252 -5.17 -7.95 -20.49
N ARG A 253 -6.29 -8.36 -19.90
CA ARG A 253 -7.08 -7.53 -18.99
C ARG A 253 -7.33 -8.26 -17.67
N PHE A 254 -6.90 -7.65 -16.59
CA PHE A 254 -6.97 -8.20 -15.25
C PHE A 254 -7.98 -7.43 -14.40
N ASN A 255 -9.01 -8.12 -13.92
CA ASN A 255 -9.97 -7.56 -12.98
C ASN A 255 -9.29 -7.34 -11.61
N LEU A 256 -9.37 -6.12 -11.09
CA LEU A 256 -8.74 -5.71 -9.82
C LEU A 256 -9.64 -5.93 -8.61
N GLU A 257 -10.89 -6.31 -8.81
CA GLU A 257 -11.89 -6.53 -7.76
C GLU A 257 -12.09 -8.01 -7.43
N ASP A 258 -11.58 -8.93 -8.26
CA ASP A 258 -11.67 -10.37 -8.04
C ASP A 258 -10.67 -10.85 -6.97
N MET A 259 -11.07 -10.72 -5.70
CA MET A 259 -10.31 -11.19 -4.54
C MET A 259 -10.61 -12.64 -4.17
N GLU A 260 -11.64 -13.26 -4.75
CA GLU A 260 -12.10 -14.60 -4.34
C GLU A 260 -11.03 -15.64 -4.66
N ARG A 261 -10.53 -15.63 -5.91
CA ARG A 261 -9.49 -16.57 -6.35
C ARG A 261 -8.21 -16.41 -5.54
N LEU A 262 -7.83 -15.16 -5.25
CA LEU A 262 -6.66 -14.86 -4.42
C LEU A 262 -6.84 -15.37 -2.98
N SER A 263 -8.02 -15.18 -2.40
CA SER A 263 -8.33 -15.63 -1.04
C SER A 263 -8.26 -17.15 -0.90
N ILE A 264 -8.82 -17.87 -1.87
CA ILE A 264 -8.77 -19.34 -1.92
C ILE A 264 -7.30 -19.79 -2.01
N PHE A 265 -6.55 -19.25 -2.98
CA PHE A 265 -5.16 -19.60 -3.18
C PHE A 265 -4.28 -19.35 -1.94
N LEU A 266 -4.46 -18.20 -1.27
CA LEU A 266 -3.68 -17.86 -0.08
C LEU A 266 -4.01 -18.77 1.11
N ARG A 267 -5.28 -19.19 1.27
CA ARG A 267 -5.67 -20.17 2.30
C ARG A 267 -5.10 -21.55 2.00
N GLU A 268 -5.08 -21.98 0.75
CA GLU A 268 -4.42 -23.23 0.37
C GLU A 268 -2.91 -23.18 0.64
N LYS A 269 -2.28 -22.03 0.39
CA LYS A 269 -0.82 -21.87 0.53
C LYS A 269 -0.35 -21.70 1.98
N TYR A 270 -1.08 -20.96 2.81
CA TYR A 270 -0.65 -20.57 4.15
C TYR A 270 -1.63 -20.98 5.27
N GLY A 271 -2.76 -21.58 4.94
CA GLY A 271 -3.79 -22.04 5.87
C GLY A 271 -4.89 -21.01 6.16
N ASP A 272 -5.87 -21.42 6.99
CA ASP A 272 -7.05 -20.61 7.33
C ASP A 272 -6.75 -19.33 8.13
N LYS A 273 -5.49 -19.16 8.58
CA LYS A 273 -5.00 -17.94 9.21
C LYS A 273 -4.90 -16.74 8.26
N CYS A 274 -5.04 -16.97 6.95
CA CYS A 274 -4.97 -15.94 5.93
C CYS A 274 -6.31 -15.26 5.66
N VAL A 275 -6.28 -13.93 5.73
CA VAL A 275 -7.38 -13.04 5.36
C VAL A 275 -6.89 -12.07 4.28
N VAL A 276 -7.72 -11.86 3.26
CA VAL A 276 -7.51 -10.82 2.25
C VAL A 276 -8.52 -9.71 2.50
N GLN A 277 -8.05 -8.47 2.52
CA GLN A 277 -8.91 -7.29 2.62
C GLN A 277 -8.61 -6.35 1.47
N SER A 278 -9.65 -5.97 0.73
CA SER A 278 -9.57 -4.91 -0.27
C SER A 278 -9.95 -3.58 0.38
N ILE A 279 -9.08 -2.59 0.25
CA ILE A 279 -9.31 -1.23 0.74
C ILE A 279 -9.15 -0.23 -0.40
N ASN A 280 -10.04 0.75 -0.43
CA ASN A 280 -9.97 1.89 -1.35
C ASN A 280 -9.50 3.18 -0.64
N SER A 281 -9.33 3.13 0.69
CA SER A 281 -8.84 4.23 1.49
C SER A 281 -7.91 3.75 2.61
N PRO A 282 -6.79 4.46 2.86
CA PRO A 282 -5.93 4.24 4.04
C PRO A 282 -6.69 4.15 5.37
N HIS A 283 -7.76 4.92 5.54
CA HIS A 283 -8.52 4.93 6.80
C HIS A 283 -9.18 3.59 7.13
N GLN A 284 -9.55 2.80 6.11
CA GLN A 284 -10.13 1.47 6.32
C GLN A 284 -9.13 0.49 6.92
N LEU A 285 -7.83 0.68 6.67
CA LEU A 285 -6.77 -0.16 7.24
C LEU A 285 -6.80 -0.10 8.77
N LYS A 286 -7.05 1.08 9.34
CA LYS A 286 -7.19 1.24 10.80
C LYS A 286 -8.28 0.36 11.37
N ASP A 287 -9.49 0.44 10.81
CA ASP A 287 -10.63 -0.31 11.30
C ASP A 287 -10.38 -1.82 11.21
N ILE A 288 -9.76 -2.28 10.12
CA ILE A 288 -9.38 -3.68 9.93
C ILE A 288 -8.36 -4.11 11.00
N LEU A 289 -7.25 -3.37 11.16
CA LEU A 289 -6.20 -3.73 12.11
C LEU A 289 -6.71 -3.75 13.56
N MET A 290 -7.64 -2.87 13.92
CA MET A 290 -8.24 -2.86 15.26
C MET A 290 -9.13 -4.09 15.52
N GLN A 291 -9.69 -4.73 14.49
CA GLN A 291 -10.42 -5.99 14.66
C GLN A 291 -9.47 -7.12 15.10
N PHE A 292 -8.23 -7.15 14.57
CA PHE A 292 -7.22 -8.13 14.99
C PHE A 292 -6.83 -7.94 16.45
N VAL A 293 -6.70 -6.69 16.92
CA VAL A 293 -6.46 -6.40 18.33
C VAL A 293 -7.60 -6.93 19.19
N ALA A 294 -8.84 -6.59 18.85
CA ALA A 294 -10.02 -7.00 19.62
C ALA A 294 -10.20 -8.53 19.70
N CYS A 295 -9.83 -9.27 18.65
CA CYS A 295 -9.88 -10.73 18.66
C CYS A 295 -8.79 -11.38 19.53
N ASN A 296 -7.67 -10.70 19.77
CA ASN A 296 -6.55 -11.20 20.55
C ASN A 296 -6.64 -10.86 22.06
N ASP A 297 -7.55 -9.97 22.47
CA ASP A 297 -7.82 -9.67 23.88
C ASP A 297 -8.65 -10.75 24.61
N ILE A 298 -9.11 -11.78 23.90
CA ILE A 298 -10.03 -12.82 24.42
C ILE A 298 -9.29 -14.13 24.78
N SER A 299 -7.98 -14.22 24.52
CA SER A 299 -7.14 -15.40 24.83
C SER A 299 -6.26 -15.19 26.06
#